data_AF-W0FTR3-F1
#
_entry.id   AF-W0FTR3-F1
#
_cell.length_a   1.000
_cell.length_b   1.000
_cell.length_c   1.000
_cell.angle_alpha   90.00
_cell.angle_beta   90.00
_cell.angle_gamma   90.00
#
_symmetry.space_group_name_H-M   'P 1'
#
loop_
_entity.id
_entity.type
_entity.pdbx_description
1 polymer ?
#
loop_
_entity_poly.entity_id
_entity_poly.type
_entity_poly.pdbx_seq_one_letter_code
_entity_poly.pdbx_strand_id
1 'polypeptide(L)'
;MPAPCAATSQHHLQVAAPLCERNPMTDLTKLPHTGLHVPHDRYTLADFQQMTTRCGIAYNATVHEGERCMGVIENQGNGGGTWFFPATAADHRAVHEFAAACRMEGEPLSEEEVLDHLITEHETAQQVAKCTRRRASLIRGYEEDGLPAVTIAIGAPPVWLDRADSPFLPRLARDLKASDPGVAVWEFWTGDQWKPLSLPAATD
;
A
#
# COMPACT_ATOMS: atom_id res chain seq x y z
N MET A 1 73.05 21.14 39.30
CA MET A 1 72.20 19.94 39.46
C MET A 1 70.77 20.41 39.71
N PRO A 2 69.85 20.26 38.75
CA PRO A 2 68.45 20.60 38.96
C PRO A 2 67.55 19.34 39.00
N ALA A 3 66.56 19.41 39.90
CA ALA A 3 65.28 18.71 39.88
C ALA A 3 64.25 19.70 40.47
N PRO A 4 62.93 19.49 40.35
CA PRO A 4 62.15 19.14 39.16
C PRO A 4 60.87 20.02 39.01
N CYS A 5 60.08 19.73 37.98
CA CYS A 5 58.60 19.77 37.90
C CYS A 5 57.80 20.95 38.47
N ALA A 6 57.09 21.68 37.58
CA ALA A 6 55.62 21.72 37.55
C ALA A 6 55.16 22.64 36.40
N ALA A 7 54.59 22.05 35.34
CA ALA A 7 53.81 22.77 34.34
C ALA A 7 52.33 22.45 34.58
N THR A 8 51.58 23.51 34.87
CA THR A 8 50.14 23.52 35.13
C THR A 8 49.39 23.28 33.82
N SER A 9 48.80 22.10 33.64
CA SER A 9 47.86 21.84 32.54
C SER A 9 46.44 22.20 32.98
N GLN A 10 45.86 23.20 32.31
CA GLN A 10 44.46 23.56 32.43
C GLN A 10 43.59 22.46 31.80
N HIS A 11 42.63 21.95 32.58
CA HIS A 11 41.55 21.10 32.13
C HIS A 11 40.63 21.87 31.17
N HIS A 12 40.64 21.53 29.89
CA HIS A 12 39.53 21.83 28.99
C HIS A 12 38.63 20.59 28.94
N LEU A 13 37.58 20.59 29.77
CA LEU A 13 36.49 19.62 29.68
C LEU A 13 35.72 19.92 28.39
N GLN A 14 36.02 19.17 27.33
CA GLN A 14 35.20 19.14 26.13
C GLN A 14 33.98 18.27 26.45
N VAL A 15 32.88 18.95 26.82
CA VAL A 15 31.55 18.33 26.92
C VAL A 15 31.19 17.84 25.52
N ALA A 16 31.24 16.53 25.32
CA ALA A 16 30.71 15.91 24.12
C ALA A 16 29.22 16.26 24.03
N ALA A 17 28.84 16.97 22.98
CA ALA A 17 27.45 17.16 22.61
C ALA A 17 26.81 15.76 22.45
N PRO A 18 25.58 15.53 22.94
CA PRO A 18 24.90 14.28 22.68
C PRO A 18 24.77 14.12 21.17
N LEU A 19 25.32 13.02 20.66
CA LEU A 19 24.99 12.53 19.33
C LEU A 19 23.47 12.52 19.26
N CYS A 20 22.88 13.35 18.39
CA CYS A 20 21.49 13.18 18.01
C CYS A 20 21.35 11.73 17.56
N GLU A 21 20.77 10.89 18.43
CA GLU A 21 20.22 9.62 18.04
C GLU A 21 19.27 9.91 16.89
N ARG A 22 19.68 9.54 15.67
CA ARG A 22 18.75 9.45 14.55
C ARG A 22 17.69 8.46 14.99
N ASN A 23 16.50 8.96 15.28
CA ASN A 23 15.34 8.16 15.58
C ASN A 23 15.07 7.29 14.33
N PRO A 24 15.25 5.96 14.35
CA PRO A 24 15.21 5.13 13.14
C PRO A 24 13.79 4.89 12.59
N MET A 25 12.78 5.65 13.06
CA MET A 25 11.37 5.44 12.70
C MET A 25 10.82 6.42 11.64
N THR A 26 11.64 7.27 11.01
CA THR A 26 11.11 8.48 10.32
C THR A 26 11.07 8.44 8.78
N ASP A 27 11.39 7.32 8.12
CA ASP A 27 11.33 7.26 6.65
C ASP A 27 10.65 5.99 6.17
N LEU A 28 9.31 5.93 6.33
CA LEU A 28 8.49 4.89 5.72
C LEU A 28 7.98 5.38 4.36
N THR A 29 8.03 4.52 3.35
CA THR A 29 7.47 4.77 2.02
C THR A 29 5.99 4.43 2.01
N LYS A 30 5.14 5.37 1.61
CA LYS A 30 3.70 5.10 1.40
C LYS A 30 3.48 4.45 0.04
N LEU A 31 2.86 3.26 0.03
CA LEU A 31 2.43 2.60 -1.19
C LEU A 31 1.24 3.37 -1.80
N PRO A 32 1.28 3.68 -3.11
CA PRO A 32 0.37 4.65 -3.71
C PRO A 32 -1.10 4.19 -3.75
N HIS A 33 -1.37 2.89 -3.91
CA HIS A 33 -2.75 2.43 -4.12
C HIS A 33 -3.46 2.03 -2.83
N THR A 34 -2.74 1.42 -1.89
CA THR A 34 -3.27 0.94 -0.61
C THR A 34 -3.09 1.93 0.54
N GLY A 35 -2.09 2.81 0.45
CA GLY A 35 -1.72 3.72 1.53
C GLY A 35 -0.92 3.07 2.66
N LEU A 36 -0.57 1.78 2.54
CA LEU A 36 0.31 1.08 3.46
C LEU A 36 1.68 1.79 3.50
N HIS A 37 2.20 2.06 4.69
CA HIS A 37 3.55 2.57 4.89
C HIS A 37 4.49 1.39 5.12
N VAL A 38 5.52 1.27 4.30
CA VAL A 38 6.50 0.17 4.32
C VAL A 38 7.91 0.71 4.59
N PRO A 39 8.82 -0.08 5.19
CA PRO A 39 10.19 0.38 5.44
C PRO A 39 11.01 0.56 4.15
N HIS A 40 10.61 -0.06 3.04
CA HIS A 40 11.17 0.14 1.70
C HIS A 40 10.28 -0.51 0.62
N ASP A 41 10.47 -0.15 -0.64
CA ASP A 41 9.76 -0.70 -1.82
C ASP A 41 10.57 -1.76 -2.61
N ARG A 42 11.67 -2.26 -2.02
CA ARG A 42 12.55 -3.26 -2.67
C ARG A 42 11.90 -4.62 -2.90
N TYR A 43 10.82 -4.93 -2.18
CA TYR A 43 10.06 -6.16 -2.34
C TYR A 43 9.04 -5.99 -3.45
N THR A 44 9.16 -6.82 -4.48
CA THR A 44 8.25 -6.81 -5.63
C THR A 44 7.53 -8.14 -5.73
N LEU A 45 6.24 -8.09 -6.05
CA LEU A 45 5.45 -9.27 -6.34
C LEU A 45 5.48 -9.58 -7.84
N ALA A 46 5.58 -10.86 -8.17
CA ALA A 46 5.55 -11.39 -9.53
C ALA A 46 4.72 -12.68 -9.60
N ASP A 47 4.49 -13.17 -10.82
CA ASP A 47 3.78 -14.43 -11.09
C ASP A 47 2.45 -14.58 -10.36
N PHE A 48 1.74 -13.47 -10.21
CA PHE A 48 0.46 -13.44 -9.51
C PHE A 48 -0.59 -14.30 -10.23
N GLN A 49 -1.17 -15.25 -9.51
CA GLN A 49 -2.23 -16.12 -10.00
C GLN A 49 -3.40 -16.11 -9.02
N GLN A 50 -4.62 -16.07 -9.58
CA GLN A 50 -5.86 -16.19 -8.82
C GLN A 50 -6.73 -17.30 -9.40
N MET A 51 -7.45 -17.98 -8.51
CA MET A 51 -8.42 -19.01 -8.85
C MET A 51 -9.64 -18.90 -7.94
N THR A 52 -10.82 -18.73 -8.55
CA THR A 52 -12.09 -18.83 -7.83
C THR A 52 -12.31 -20.28 -7.40
N THR A 53 -12.48 -20.50 -6.11
CA THR A 53 -12.83 -21.80 -5.53
C THR A 53 -14.30 -21.79 -5.08
N ARG A 54 -14.80 -22.92 -4.57
CA ARG A 54 -16.15 -22.98 -3.97
C ARG A 54 -16.26 -22.20 -2.66
N CYS A 55 -15.13 -21.89 -2.02
CA CYS A 55 -15.08 -21.34 -0.66
C CYS A 55 -14.50 -19.93 -0.60
N GLY A 56 -14.11 -19.35 -1.74
CA GLY A 56 -13.44 -18.06 -1.80
C GLY A 56 -12.46 -17.96 -2.96
N ILE A 57 -11.59 -16.96 -2.94
CA ILE A 57 -10.56 -16.73 -3.95
C ILE A 57 -9.24 -17.24 -3.40
N ALA A 58 -8.67 -18.25 -4.05
CA ALA A 58 -7.30 -18.69 -3.79
C ALA A 58 -6.35 -17.88 -4.66
N TYR A 59 -5.17 -17.56 -4.14
CA TYR A 59 -4.16 -16.84 -4.89
C TYR A 59 -2.76 -17.18 -4.44
N ASN A 60 -1.79 -16.93 -5.33
CA ASN A 60 -0.38 -16.90 -4.97
C ASN A 60 0.36 -15.77 -5.68
N ALA A 61 1.46 -15.34 -5.08
CA ALA A 61 2.38 -14.36 -5.66
C ALA A 61 3.81 -14.66 -5.21
N THR A 62 4.78 -14.58 -6.10
CA THR A 62 6.19 -14.74 -5.74
C THR A 62 6.75 -13.41 -5.26
N VAL A 63 7.40 -13.41 -4.10
CA VAL A 63 8.08 -12.24 -3.54
C VAL A 63 9.54 -12.24 -3.98
N HIS A 64 9.97 -11.12 -4.54
CA HIS A 64 11.35 -10.90 -4.96
C HIS A 64 11.99 -9.71 -4.25
N GLU A 65 13.30 -9.81 -3.99
CA GLU A 65 14.16 -8.67 -3.71
C GLU A 65 15.17 -8.55 -4.87
N GLY A 66 14.92 -7.63 -5.79
CA GLY A 66 15.62 -7.60 -7.08
C GLY A 66 15.37 -8.88 -7.88
N GLU A 67 16.43 -9.57 -8.32
CA GLU A 67 16.32 -10.83 -9.07
C GLU A 67 16.12 -12.06 -8.17
N ARG A 68 16.29 -11.92 -6.85
CA ARG A 68 16.29 -13.04 -5.91
C ARG A 68 14.86 -13.34 -5.43
N CYS A 69 14.41 -14.58 -5.63
CA CYS A 69 13.17 -15.08 -5.04
C CYS A 69 13.35 -15.26 -3.52
N MET A 70 12.45 -14.66 -2.75
CA MET A 70 12.40 -14.76 -1.29
C MET A 70 11.40 -15.80 -0.80
N GLY A 71 10.38 -16.10 -1.60
CA GLY A 71 9.30 -17.01 -1.21
C GLY A 71 8.00 -16.70 -1.96
N VAL A 72 6.91 -17.29 -1.49
CA VAL A 72 5.58 -17.17 -2.10
C VAL A 72 4.57 -16.73 -1.05
N ILE A 73 3.78 -15.71 -1.35
CA ILE A 73 2.55 -15.40 -0.60
C ILE A 73 1.45 -16.30 -1.15
N GLU A 74 0.68 -16.95 -0.30
CA GLU A 74 -0.43 -17.81 -0.69
C GLU A 74 -1.64 -17.63 0.22
N ASN A 75 -2.82 -17.60 -0.38
CA ASN A 75 -4.11 -17.77 0.29
C ASN A 75 -4.85 -18.95 -0.37
N GLN A 76 -5.38 -19.85 0.45
CA GLN A 76 -6.03 -21.09 -0.02
C GLN A 76 -7.48 -20.89 -0.48
N GLY A 77 -8.05 -19.70 -0.30
CA GLY A 77 -9.41 -19.38 -0.72
C GLY A 77 -10.49 -20.18 0.02
N ASN A 78 -10.21 -20.63 1.24
CA ASN A 78 -11.14 -21.37 2.10
C ASN A 78 -11.59 -20.56 3.32
N GLY A 79 -11.45 -19.22 3.26
CA GLY A 79 -11.68 -18.31 4.38
C GLY A 79 -10.56 -18.32 5.43
N GLY A 80 -9.44 -19.01 5.16
CA GLY A 80 -8.22 -18.92 5.95
C GLY A 80 -7.38 -17.70 5.60
N GLY A 81 -6.38 -17.45 6.43
CA GLY A 81 -5.48 -16.31 6.28
C GLY A 81 -4.48 -16.44 5.13
N THR A 82 -3.76 -15.34 4.93
CA THR A 82 -2.70 -15.21 3.93
C THR A 82 -1.34 -15.50 4.56
N TRP A 83 -0.56 -16.37 3.93
CA TRP A 83 0.69 -16.89 4.50
C TRP A 83 1.87 -16.66 3.57
N PHE A 84 3.05 -16.46 4.16
CA PHE A 84 4.31 -16.43 3.44
C PHE A 84 5.06 -17.76 3.57
N PHE A 85 5.39 -18.37 2.43
CA PHE A 85 6.19 -19.57 2.30
C PHE A 85 7.62 -19.20 1.87
N PRO A 86 8.57 -19.11 2.83
CA PRO A 86 9.89 -18.58 2.59
C PRO A 86 10.79 -19.56 1.83
N ALA A 87 11.69 -19.05 0.98
CA ALA A 87 12.73 -19.82 0.33
C ALA A 87 13.82 -20.27 1.32
N THR A 88 14.10 -19.44 2.33
CA THR A 88 15.06 -19.73 3.40
C THR A 88 14.58 -19.20 4.76
N ALA A 89 15.16 -19.70 5.86
CA ALA A 89 14.88 -19.15 7.20
C ALA A 89 15.28 -17.67 7.34
N ALA A 90 16.25 -17.20 6.56
CA ALA A 90 16.63 -15.79 6.53
C ALA A 90 15.54 -14.94 5.86
N ASP A 91 14.90 -15.45 4.81
CA ASP A 91 13.80 -14.78 4.12
C ASP A 91 12.55 -14.66 4.99
N HIS A 92 12.24 -15.73 5.73
CA HIS A 92 11.18 -15.70 6.74
C HIS A 92 11.39 -14.55 7.73
N ARG A 93 12.59 -14.47 8.33
CA ARG A 93 12.91 -13.41 9.29
C ARG A 93 12.87 -12.02 8.64
N ALA A 94 13.37 -11.88 7.41
CA ALA A 94 13.39 -10.61 6.70
C ALA A 94 11.98 -10.10 6.36
N VAL A 95 11.06 -10.97 5.96
CA VAL A 95 9.65 -10.60 5.73
C VAL A 95 8.93 -10.31 7.04
N HIS A 96 9.19 -11.09 8.09
CA HIS A 96 8.63 -10.82 9.42
C HIS A 96 9.06 -9.46 9.97
N GLU A 97 10.35 -9.13 9.90
CA GLU A 97 10.89 -7.81 10.32
C GLU A 97 10.33 -6.67 9.47
N PHE A 98 10.18 -6.89 8.15
CA PHE A 98 9.54 -5.95 7.25
C PHE A 98 8.09 -5.67 7.68
N ALA A 99 7.30 -6.71 7.89
CA ALA A 99 5.90 -6.59 8.29
C ALA A 99 5.73 -5.89 9.65
N ALA A 100 6.59 -6.22 10.62
CA ALA A 100 6.59 -5.58 11.93
C ALA A 100 6.88 -4.06 11.88
N ALA A 101 7.57 -3.58 10.83
CA ALA A 101 7.85 -2.16 10.61
C ALA A 101 6.74 -1.44 9.81
N CYS A 102 5.85 -2.17 9.14
CA CYS A 102 4.78 -1.58 8.33
C CYS A 102 3.72 -0.89 9.20
N ARG A 103 3.11 0.17 8.66
CA ARG A 103 2.06 0.93 9.33
C ARG A 103 0.90 1.25 8.39
N MET A 104 -0.32 1.22 8.92
CA MET A 104 -1.51 1.75 8.26
C MET A 104 -2.05 2.87 9.14
N GLU A 105 -2.13 4.07 8.59
CA GLU A 105 -2.55 5.26 9.34
C GLU A 105 -1.74 5.51 10.64
N GLY A 106 -0.49 5.02 10.68
CA GLY A 106 0.39 5.12 11.85
C GLY A 106 0.33 3.93 12.82
N GLU A 107 -0.64 3.04 12.67
CA GLU A 107 -0.82 1.85 13.50
C GLU A 107 -0.10 0.62 12.94
N PRO A 108 0.45 -0.26 13.79
CA PRO A 108 1.04 -1.53 13.35
C PRO A 108 -0.03 -2.47 12.82
N LEU A 109 0.36 -3.31 11.87
CA LEU A 109 -0.48 -4.40 11.36
C LEU A 109 0.13 -5.75 11.71
N SER A 110 -0.69 -6.79 11.70
CA SER A 110 -0.22 -8.17 11.66
C SER A 110 0.49 -8.49 10.34
N GLU A 111 1.30 -9.55 10.34
CA GLU A 111 1.99 -10.00 9.12
C GLU A 111 0.98 -10.34 8.01
N GLU A 112 -0.10 -11.04 8.36
CA GLU A 112 -1.19 -11.38 7.43
C GLU A 112 -1.78 -10.14 6.74
N GLU A 113 -2.15 -9.11 7.51
CA GLU A 113 -2.69 -7.86 6.97
C GLU A 113 -1.69 -7.14 6.06
N VAL A 114 -0.38 -7.16 6.40
CA VAL A 114 0.65 -6.61 5.52
C VAL A 114 0.70 -7.36 4.19
N LEU A 115 0.69 -8.71 4.23
CA LEU A 115 0.72 -9.52 3.02
C LEU A 115 -0.52 -9.27 2.14
N ASP A 116 -1.70 -9.18 2.74
CA ASP A 116 -2.95 -8.83 2.03
C ASP A 116 -2.88 -7.46 1.37
N HIS A 117 -2.30 -6.46 2.05
CA HIS A 117 -2.09 -5.14 1.47
C HIS A 117 -1.05 -5.15 0.34
N LEU A 118 0.03 -5.93 0.43
CA LEU A 118 0.98 -6.05 -0.68
C LEU A 118 0.36 -6.70 -1.92
N ILE A 119 -0.50 -7.71 -1.73
CA ILE A 119 -1.27 -8.33 -2.82
C ILE A 119 -2.23 -7.30 -3.43
N THR A 120 -3.01 -6.62 -2.60
CA THR A 120 -3.95 -5.58 -3.04
C THR A 120 -3.25 -4.46 -3.80
N GLU A 121 -2.07 -4.03 -3.33
CA GLU A 121 -1.23 -3.04 -4.01
C GLU A 121 -0.83 -3.52 -5.40
N HIS A 122 -0.33 -4.75 -5.51
CA HIS A 122 0.10 -5.32 -6.78
C HIS A 122 -1.06 -5.45 -7.78
N GLU A 123 -2.20 -5.99 -7.35
CA GLU A 123 -3.39 -6.12 -8.19
C GLU A 123 -3.90 -4.76 -8.67
N THR A 124 -3.96 -3.79 -7.75
CA THR A 124 -4.42 -2.45 -8.06
C THR A 124 -3.48 -1.76 -9.05
N ALA A 125 -2.16 -1.91 -8.88
CA ALA A 125 -1.17 -1.41 -9.83
C ALA A 125 -1.34 -2.02 -11.23
N GLN A 126 -1.62 -3.33 -11.33
CA GLN A 126 -1.93 -3.97 -12.62
C GLN A 126 -3.20 -3.40 -13.26
N GLN A 127 -4.26 -3.18 -12.47
CA GLN A 127 -5.52 -2.60 -12.94
C GLN A 127 -5.35 -1.15 -13.39
N VAL A 128 -4.61 -0.33 -12.64
CA VAL A 128 -4.24 1.06 -13.01
C VAL A 128 -3.47 1.07 -14.32
N ALA A 129 -2.47 0.19 -14.47
CA ALA A 129 -1.69 0.09 -15.71
C ALA A 129 -2.58 -0.30 -16.91
N LYS A 130 -3.55 -1.21 -16.70
CA LYS A 130 -4.54 -1.59 -17.72
C LYS A 130 -5.47 -0.45 -18.09
N CYS A 131 -5.98 0.31 -17.12
CA CYS A 131 -6.83 1.47 -17.35
C CYS A 131 -6.08 2.57 -18.11
N THR A 132 -4.84 2.84 -17.70
CA THR A 132 -3.95 3.81 -18.37
C THR A 132 -3.76 3.49 -19.85
N ARG A 133 -3.45 2.23 -20.19
CA ARG A 133 -3.31 1.79 -21.59
C ARG A 133 -4.60 1.95 -22.41
N ARG A 134 -5.76 1.88 -21.76
CA ARG A 134 -7.08 1.99 -22.38
C ARG A 134 -7.66 3.41 -22.36
N ARG A 135 -6.94 4.39 -21.80
CA ARG A 135 -7.44 5.75 -21.53
C ARG A 135 -8.75 5.74 -20.72
N ALA A 136 -8.82 4.79 -19.79
CA ALA A 136 -9.92 4.60 -18.85
C ALA A 136 -9.48 5.04 -17.45
N SER A 137 -10.44 5.23 -16.55
CA SER A 137 -10.21 5.50 -15.13
C SER A 137 -10.50 4.26 -14.32
N LEU A 138 -9.72 4.04 -13.27
CA LEU A 138 -10.06 3.09 -12.22
C LEU A 138 -10.80 3.84 -11.13
N ILE A 139 -11.95 3.33 -10.70
CA ILE A 139 -12.69 3.86 -9.55
C ILE A 139 -12.93 2.74 -8.54
N ARG A 140 -13.00 3.10 -7.26
CA ARG A 140 -13.29 2.19 -6.16
C ARG A 140 -14.41 2.76 -5.29
N GLY A 141 -15.22 1.87 -4.75
CA GLY A 141 -16.35 2.18 -3.90
C GLY A 141 -16.16 1.60 -2.50
N TYR A 142 -16.61 2.34 -1.50
CA TYR A 142 -16.59 1.96 -0.09
C TYR A 142 -18.00 2.00 0.49
N GLU A 143 -18.30 1.06 1.39
CA GLU A 143 -19.50 1.09 2.22
C GLU A 143 -19.41 2.19 3.30
N GLU A 144 -20.49 2.40 4.06
CA GLU A 144 -20.54 3.45 5.10
C GLU A 144 -19.50 3.26 6.21
N ASP A 145 -19.11 2.01 6.49
CA ASP A 145 -18.10 1.65 7.48
C ASP A 145 -16.65 1.76 6.95
N GLY A 146 -16.48 2.18 5.69
CA GLY A 146 -15.19 2.31 5.04
C GLY A 146 -14.62 1.00 4.49
N LEU A 147 -15.38 -0.10 4.50
CA LEU A 147 -14.94 -1.34 3.87
C LEU A 147 -14.98 -1.23 2.34
N PRO A 148 -13.97 -1.78 1.63
CA PRO A 148 -13.98 -1.83 0.17
C PRO A 148 -15.17 -2.66 -0.33
N ALA A 149 -16.03 -2.03 -1.14
CA ALA A 149 -17.19 -2.69 -1.72
C ALA A 149 -16.91 -3.21 -3.13
N VAL A 150 -16.29 -2.36 -3.96
CA VAL A 150 -16.13 -2.65 -5.39
C VAL A 150 -14.99 -1.85 -6.01
N THR A 151 -14.33 -2.40 -7.03
CA THR A 151 -13.39 -1.66 -7.89
C THR A 151 -13.77 -1.91 -9.35
N ILE A 152 -13.95 -0.83 -10.11
CA ILE A 152 -14.41 -0.91 -11.52
C ILE A 152 -13.64 0.03 -12.43
N ALA A 153 -13.53 -0.36 -13.71
CA ALA A 153 -12.92 0.46 -14.74
C ALA A 153 -13.99 1.20 -15.55
N ILE A 154 -13.84 2.52 -15.69
CA ILE A 154 -14.77 3.38 -16.42
C ILE A 154 -14.09 3.94 -17.68
N GLY A 155 -14.80 3.88 -18.81
CA GLY A 155 -14.35 4.38 -20.11
C GLY A 155 -14.33 5.91 -20.24
N ALA A 156 -13.68 6.60 -19.29
CA ALA A 156 -13.44 8.04 -19.31
C ALA A 156 -12.05 8.33 -18.72
N PRO A 157 -11.32 9.35 -19.20
CA PRO A 157 -10.05 9.74 -18.61
C PRO A 157 -10.26 10.44 -17.25
N PRO A 158 -9.31 10.36 -16.30
CA PRO A 158 -9.48 10.93 -14.95
C PRO A 158 -9.81 12.42 -14.92
N VAL A 159 -9.30 13.19 -15.89
CA VAL A 159 -9.59 14.64 -16.04
C VAL A 159 -11.08 14.94 -16.27
N TRP A 160 -11.88 13.97 -16.76
CA TRP A 160 -13.33 14.14 -16.89
C TRP A 160 -14.07 13.83 -15.59
N LEU A 161 -13.47 13.05 -14.68
CA LEU A 161 -14.03 12.74 -13.37
C LEU A 161 -13.71 13.83 -12.35
N ASP A 162 -12.58 14.52 -12.49
CA ASP A 162 -12.17 15.65 -11.63
C ASP A 162 -12.96 16.95 -11.91
N ARG A 163 -13.76 16.97 -12.99
CA ARG A 163 -14.54 18.14 -13.42
C ARG A 163 -15.99 18.04 -12.96
N ALA A 164 -16.37 18.87 -11.99
CA ALA A 164 -17.75 18.93 -11.48
C ALA A 164 -18.81 19.27 -12.55
N ASP A 165 -18.42 19.97 -13.63
CA ASP A 165 -19.28 20.34 -14.76
C ASP A 165 -19.33 19.28 -15.87
N SER A 166 -18.68 18.13 -15.67
CA SER A 166 -18.57 17.09 -16.68
C SER A 166 -19.95 16.50 -17.02
N PRO A 167 -20.39 16.53 -18.30
CA PRO A 167 -21.68 15.99 -18.71
C PRO A 167 -21.78 14.47 -18.57
N PHE A 168 -20.65 13.81 -18.29
CA PHE A 168 -20.57 12.37 -18.05
C PHE A 168 -21.06 11.98 -16.65
N LEU A 169 -20.93 12.86 -15.66
CA LEU A 169 -21.18 12.53 -14.25
C LEU A 169 -22.63 12.17 -13.92
N PRO A 170 -23.69 12.82 -14.47
CA PRO A 170 -25.06 12.43 -14.15
C PRO A 170 -25.40 11.00 -14.61
N ARG A 171 -24.91 10.59 -15.78
CA ARG A 171 -25.11 9.23 -16.27
C ARG A 171 -24.31 8.24 -15.43
N LEU A 172 -23.04 8.55 -15.15
CA LEU A 172 -22.21 7.72 -14.29
C LEU A 172 -22.85 7.53 -12.91
N ALA A 173 -23.34 8.59 -12.27
CA ALA A 173 -23.99 8.52 -10.96
C ALA A 173 -25.20 7.58 -10.96
N ARG A 174 -26.02 7.62 -12.01
CA ARG A 174 -27.15 6.70 -12.18
C ARG A 174 -26.68 5.26 -12.35
N ASP A 175 -25.71 5.03 -13.22
CA ASP A 175 -25.20 3.69 -13.52
C ASP A 175 -24.58 3.05 -12.27
N LEU A 176 -23.78 3.81 -11.49
CA LEU A 176 -23.18 3.36 -10.23
C LEU A 176 -24.23 3.08 -9.14
N LYS A 177 -25.23 3.95 -8.98
CA LYS A 177 -26.32 3.73 -8.01
C LYS A 177 -27.15 2.49 -8.36
N ALA A 178 -27.31 2.20 -9.65
CA ALA A 178 -28.07 1.04 -10.11
C ALA A 178 -27.28 -0.27 -9.94
N SER A 179 -25.96 -0.25 -10.13
CA SER A 179 -25.12 -1.43 -9.98
C SER A 179 -24.78 -1.74 -8.52
N ASP A 180 -24.45 -0.71 -7.74
CA ASP A 180 -23.88 -0.86 -6.40
C ASP A 180 -24.54 0.13 -5.41
N PRO A 181 -25.84 -0.06 -5.09
CA PRO A 181 -26.62 0.89 -4.28
C PRO A 181 -26.13 1.03 -2.83
N GLY A 182 -25.31 0.10 -2.34
CA GLY A 182 -24.74 0.12 -0.98
C GLY A 182 -23.44 0.92 -0.85
N VAL A 183 -22.88 1.41 -1.97
CA VAL A 183 -21.64 2.20 -1.93
C VAL A 183 -21.93 3.62 -1.47
N ALA A 184 -21.33 4.01 -0.34
CA ALA A 184 -21.49 5.32 0.27
C ALA A 184 -20.51 6.36 -0.31
N VAL A 185 -19.27 5.93 -0.58
CA VAL A 185 -18.21 6.82 -1.08
C VAL A 185 -17.55 6.21 -2.31
N TRP A 186 -17.36 7.03 -3.34
CA TRP A 186 -16.61 6.67 -4.53
C TRP A 186 -15.31 7.46 -4.60
N GLU A 187 -14.25 6.81 -5.05
CA GLU A 187 -12.97 7.44 -5.35
C GLU A 187 -12.50 7.03 -6.74
N PHE A 188 -11.72 7.89 -7.39
CA PHE A 188 -11.09 7.58 -8.67
C PHE A 188 -9.58 7.79 -8.61
N TRP A 189 -8.85 6.98 -9.38
CA TRP A 189 -7.41 7.11 -9.52
C TRP A 189 -7.07 8.23 -10.50
N THR A 190 -6.35 9.23 -10.03
CA THR A 190 -5.93 10.39 -10.83
C THR A 190 -4.69 10.13 -11.69
N GLY A 191 -3.91 9.11 -11.34
CA GLY A 191 -2.59 8.84 -11.89
C GLY A 191 -1.53 8.70 -10.79
N ASP A 192 -1.68 9.42 -9.68
CA ASP A 192 -0.76 9.42 -8.54
C ASP A 192 -1.43 9.20 -7.18
N GLN A 193 -2.72 9.50 -7.07
CA GLN A 193 -3.49 9.36 -5.84
C GLN A 193 -4.96 9.03 -6.10
N TRP A 194 -5.61 8.49 -5.08
CA TRP A 194 -7.06 8.41 -5.00
C TRP A 194 -7.66 9.76 -4.64
N LYS A 195 -8.71 10.16 -5.36
CA LYS A 195 -9.51 11.34 -5.05
C LYS A 195 -10.98 10.98 -4.89
N PRO A 196 -11.71 11.63 -3.96
CA PRO A 196 -13.16 11.51 -3.90
C PRO A 196 -13.82 11.88 -5.24
N LEU A 197 -14.72 11.02 -5.71
CA LEU A 197 -15.53 11.25 -6.89
C LEU A 197 -16.79 12.03 -6.49
N SER A 198 -16.85 13.30 -6.88
CA SER A 198 -18.02 14.14 -6.62
C SER A 198 -19.12 13.83 -7.62
N LEU A 199 -20.03 12.92 -7.26
CA LEU A 199 -21.20 12.60 -8.07
C LEU A 199 -22.35 13.58 -7.79
N PRO A 200 -23.08 14.04 -8.82
CA PRO A 200 -24.33 14.75 -8.60
C PRO A 200 -25.35 13.81 -7.94
N ALA A 201 -26.32 14.36 -7.23
CA ALA A 201 -27.46 13.58 -6.76
C ALA A 201 -28.09 12.84 -7.96
N ALA A 202 -28.13 11.52 -7.91
CA ALA A 202 -28.77 10.73 -8.94
C ALA A 202 -30.27 11.03 -8.92
N THR A 203 -30.73 11.82 -9.90
CA THR A 203 -32.16 11.99 -10.18
C THR A 203 -32.68 10.73 -10.85
N ASP A 204 -33.75 10.18 -10.29
CA ASP A 204 -34.47 8.99 -10.80
C ASP A 204 -34.97 9.16 -12.24
#